data_AF-A0A0A7EDX2-F1
#
_entry.id   AF-A0A0A7EDX2-F1
#
_cell.length_a   1.000
_cell.length_b   1.000
_cell.length_c   1.000
_cell.angle_alpha   90.00
_cell.angle_beta   90.00
_cell.angle_gamma   90.00
#
_symmetry.space_group_name_H-M   'P 1'
#
loop_
_entity.id
_entity.type
_entity.pdbx_description
1 polymer ?
#
loop_
_entity_poly.entity_id
_entity_poly.type
_entity_poly.pdbx_seq_one_letter_code
_entity_poly.pdbx_strand_id
1 'polypeptide(L)'
;MNITIMGSIALAVFAMIFLYVRGENYKRKAKQLSSTLDGANRETKYLSEIVIELAKEEQHLLHERFVRVQRAGSPKVELLRFTGLLVEASESVISDSALGKKSVQQAFKHHIANYTPFAFEDFNNFILQESAQKRQLWTKNNIHSYLDLCKSCIEELESAI
;
A
#
# COMPACT_ATOMS: atom_id res chain seq x y z
N MET A 1 -44.80 50.56 -24.29
CA MET A 1 -44.11 49.46 -23.60
C MET A 1 -42.83 50.04 -22.98
N ASN A 2 -42.77 50.15 -21.66
CA ASN A 2 -41.79 51.00 -20.97
C ASN A 2 -40.36 50.45 -21.11
N ILE A 3 -39.42 51.34 -21.42
CA ILE A 3 -37.98 51.10 -21.59
C ILE A 3 -37.38 50.33 -20.37
N THR A 4 -37.95 50.52 -19.18
CA THR A 4 -37.57 49.83 -17.95
C THR A 4 -37.87 48.32 -17.97
N ILE A 5 -38.96 47.89 -18.59
CA ILE A 5 -39.33 46.46 -18.73
C ILE A 5 -38.43 45.77 -19.76
N MET A 6 -38.12 46.46 -20.85
CA MET A 6 -37.15 45.98 -21.85
C MET A 6 -35.74 45.86 -21.26
N GLY A 7 -35.32 46.82 -20.43
CA GLY A 7 -34.02 46.80 -19.76
C GLY A 7 -33.86 45.65 -18.75
N SER A 8 -34.91 45.35 -17.96
CA SER A 8 -34.86 44.24 -17.01
C SER A 8 -34.82 42.86 -17.68
N ILE A 9 -35.57 42.69 -18.78
CA ILE A 9 -35.56 41.47 -19.59
C ILE A 9 -34.17 41.26 -20.21
N ALA A 10 -33.57 42.31 -20.78
CA ALA A 10 -32.22 42.21 -21.37
C ALA A 10 -31.16 41.79 -20.33
N LEU A 11 -31.23 42.34 -19.12
CA LEU A 11 -30.29 42.02 -18.02
C LEU A 11 -30.45 40.57 -17.55
N ALA A 12 -31.69 40.08 -17.44
CA ALA A 12 -31.98 38.70 -17.09
C ALA A 12 -31.48 37.71 -18.15
N VAL A 13 -31.67 38.00 -19.44
CA VAL A 13 -31.16 37.18 -20.54
C VAL A 13 -29.63 37.15 -20.54
N PHE A 14 -28.98 38.29 -20.32
CA PHE A 14 -27.52 38.36 -20.24
C PHE A 14 -26.97 37.56 -19.05
N ALA A 15 -27.62 37.64 -17.89
CA ALA A 15 -27.26 36.85 -16.71
C ALA A 15 -27.44 35.34 -16.96
N MET A 16 -28.53 34.92 -17.63
CA MET A 16 -28.73 33.52 -18.00
C MET A 16 -27.66 33.01 -18.96
N ILE A 17 -27.32 33.79 -20.00
CA ILE A 17 -26.24 33.43 -20.94
C ILE A 17 -24.90 33.33 -20.20
N PHE A 18 -24.60 34.30 -19.32
CA PHE A 18 -23.37 34.29 -18.54
C PHE A 18 -23.27 33.06 -17.62
N LEU A 19 -24.34 32.73 -16.90
CA LEU A 19 -24.40 31.55 -16.04
C LEU A 19 -24.32 30.25 -16.84
N TYR A 20 -24.96 30.20 -18.02
CA TYR A 20 -24.88 29.04 -18.92
C TYR A 20 -23.45 28.80 -19.41
N VAL A 21 -22.78 29.84 -19.94
CA VAL A 21 -21.38 29.75 -20.40
C VAL A 21 -20.45 29.36 -19.25
N ARG A 22 -20.65 29.94 -18.07
CA ARG A 22 -19.85 29.61 -16.89
C ARG A 22 -20.09 28.16 -16.44
N GLY A 23 -21.34 27.69 -16.46
CA GLY A 23 -21.72 26.30 -16.17
C GLY A 23 -21.10 25.30 -17.14
N GLU A 24 -21.14 25.57 -18.45
CA GLU A 24 -20.46 24.74 -19.44
C GLU A 24 -18.94 24.68 -19.19
N ASN A 25 -18.31 25.80 -18.89
CA ASN A 25 -16.88 25.85 -18.60
C ASN A 25 -16.51 25.02 -17.37
N TYR A 26 -17.32 25.05 -16.30
CA TYR A 26 -17.11 24.17 -15.14
C TYR A 26 -17.33 22.70 -15.48
N LYS A 27 -18.36 22.36 -16.27
CA LYS A 27 -18.61 20.99 -16.71
C LYS A 27 -17.46 20.44 -17.56
N ARG A 28 -16.90 21.26 -18.46
CA ARG A 28 -15.72 20.89 -19.26
C ARG A 28 -14.49 20.67 -18.40
N LYS A 29 -14.21 21.56 -17.45
CA LYS A 29 -13.09 21.40 -16.49
C LYS A 29 -13.26 20.14 -15.64
N ALA A 30 -14.46 19.89 -15.11
CA ALA A 30 -14.75 18.68 -14.34
C ALA A 30 -14.52 17.40 -15.17
N LYS A 31 -14.96 17.39 -16.43
CA LYS A 31 -14.72 16.27 -17.35
C LYS A 31 -13.24 16.05 -17.64
N GLN A 32 -12.48 17.12 -17.86
CA GLN A 32 -11.03 17.05 -18.06
C GLN A 32 -10.32 16.51 -16.82
N LEU A 33 -10.64 17.01 -15.63
CA LEU A 33 -10.08 16.49 -14.38
C LEU A 33 -10.42 15.02 -14.17
N SER A 34 -11.68 14.62 -14.43
CA SER A 34 -12.09 13.21 -14.36
C SER A 34 -11.28 12.34 -15.29
N SER A 35 -11.08 12.74 -16.56
CA SER A 35 -10.29 11.96 -17.50
C SER A 35 -8.82 11.84 -17.10
N THR A 36 -8.24 12.91 -16.52
CA THR A 36 -6.87 12.88 -16.01
C THR A 36 -6.75 11.95 -14.80
N LEU A 37 -7.73 11.99 -13.89
CA LEU A 37 -7.81 11.08 -12.74
C LEU A 37 -7.95 9.62 -13.18
N ASP A 38 -8.80 9.35 -14.16
CA ASP A 38 -8.97 8.00 -14.72
C ASP A 38 -7.67 7.49 -15.37
N GLY A 39 -6.97 8.36 -16.08
CA GLY A 39 -5.65 8.07 -16.66
C GLY A 39 -4.61 7.73 -15.59
N ALA A 40 -4.47 8.61 -14.58
CA ALA A 40 -3.54 8.41 -13.47
C ALA A 40 -3.87 7.15 -12.65
N ASN A 41 -5.15 6.83 -12.46
CA ASN A 41 -5.59 5.63 -11.74
C ASN A 41 -5.24 4.35 -12.50
N ARG A 42 -5.36 4.35 -13.83
CA ARG A 42 -4.94 3.21 -14.67
C ARG A 42 -3.42 3.01 -14.61
N GLU A 43 -2.67 4.09 -14.72
CA GLU A 43 -1.20 4.05 -14.62
C GLU A 43 -0.75 3.56 -13.24
N THR A 44 -1.35 4.08 -12.17
CA THR A 44 -1.10 3.62 -10.80
C THR A 44 -1.38 2.14 -10.66
N LYS A 45 -2.53 1.66 -11.13
CA LYS A 45 -2.88 0.24 -11.08
C LYS A 45 -1.88 -0.63 -11.84
N TYR A 46 -1.47 -0.21 -13.03
CA TYR A 46 -0.48 -0.93 -13.83
C TYR A 46 0.89 -0.99 -13.12
N LEU A 47 1.35 0.11 -12.54
CA LEU A 47 2.57 0.13 -11.75
C LEU A 47 2.46 -0.75 -10.49
N SER A 48 1.31 -0.73 -9.80
CA SER A 48 1.04 -1.62 -8.67
C SER A 48 1.09 -3.09 -9.07
N GLU A 49 0.55 -3.46 -10.23
CA GLU A 49 0.62 -4.82 -10.77
C GLU A 49 2.08 -5.23 -11.05
N ILE A 50 2.91 -4.33 -11.61
CA ILE A 50 4.35 -4.58 -11.78
C ILE A 50 5.05 -4.78 -10.44
N VAL A 51 4.79 -3.94 -9.44
CA VAL A 51 5.39 -4.08 -8.10
C VAL A 51 5.01 -5.41 -7.47
N ILE A 52 3.75 -5.83 -7.59
CA ILE A 52 3.28 -7.12 -7.08
C ILE A 52 4.04 -8.25 -7.77
N GLU A 53 4.16 -8.23 -9.09
CA GLU A 53 4.81 -9.32 -9.83
C GLU A 53 6.31 -9.42 -9.53
N LEU A 54 7.01 -8.29 -9.45
CA LEU A 54 8.42 -8.26 -9.04
C LEU A 54 8.61 -8.75 -7.60
N ALA A 55 7.72 -8.34 -6.69
CA ALA A 55 7.81 -8.73 -5.30
C ALA A 55 7.45 -10.20 -5.06
N LYS A 56 6.63 -10.83 -5.93
CA LYS A 56 6.35 -12.27 -5.87
C LYS A 56 7.60 -13.11 -6.10
N GLU A 57 8.44 -12.73 -7.05
CA GLU A 57 9.68 -13.46 -7.33
C GLU A 57 10.62 -13.42 -6.12
N GLU A 58 10.83 -12.23 -5.55
CA GLU A 58 11.62 -12.06 -4.32
C GLU A 58 11.00 -12.82 -3.14
N GLN A 59 9.67 -12.79 -3.01
CA GLN A 59 8.98 -13.55 -1.96
C GLN A 59 9.19 -15.05 -2.12
N HIS A 60 9.12 -15.59 -3.34
CA HIS A 60 9.33 -17.02 -3.59
C HIS A 60 10.73 -17.44 -3.14
N LEU A 61 11.76 -16.65 -3.49
CA LEU A 61 13.13 -16.89 -3.06
C LEU A 61 13.29 -16.83 -1.53
N LEU A 62 12.67 -15.84 -0.87
CA LEU A 62 12.69 -15.73 0.60
C LEU A 62 11.97 -16.91 1.26
N HIS A 63 10.86 -17.37 0.69
CA HIS A 63 10.12 -18.52 1.19
C HIS A 63 10.95 -19.80 1.10
N GLU A 64 11.57 -20.08 -0.05
CA GLU A 64 12.45 -21.24 -0.21
C GLU A 64 13.65 -21.21 0.76
N ARG A 65 14.26 -20.04 0.94
CA ARG A 65 15.35 -19.87 1.92
C ARG A 65 14.86 -20.14 3.34
N PHE A 66 13.72 -19.58 3.72
CA PHE A 66 13.14 -19.80 5.04
C PHE A 66 12.82 -21.27 5.30
N VAL A 67 12.21 -21.98 4.33
CA VAL A 67 11.91 -23.41 4.46
C VAL A 67 13.17 -24.25 4.65
N ARG A 68 14.28 -23.90 3.97
CA ARG A 68 15.57 -24.59 4.17
C ARG A 68 16.08 -24.41 5.59
N VAL A 69 16.08 -23.18 6.10
CA VAL A 69 16.46 -22.85 7.49
C VAL A 69 15.57 -23.56 8.50
N GLN A 70 14.25 -23.55 8.27
CA GLN A 70 13.27 -24.19 9.15
C GLN A 70 13.50 -25.70 9.23
N ARG A 71 13.83 -26.35 8.11
CA ARG A 71 14.15 -27.79 8.07
C ARG A 71 15.48 -28.13 8.74
N ALA A 72 16.49 -27.28 8.60
CA ALA A 72 17.76 -27.44 9.28
C ALA A 72 17.62 -27.29 10.81
N GLY A 73 16.62 -26.51 11.24
CA GLY A 73 16.39 -26.17 12.64
C GLY A 73 17.33 -25.07 13.08
N SER A 74 16.84 -24.13 13.90
CA SER A 74 17.66 -23.04 14.44
C SER A 74 17.48 -22.97 15.96
N PRO A 75 18.55 -22.72 16.73
CA PRO A 75 18.44 -22.50 18.17
C PRO A 75 17.69 -21.20 18.51
N LYS A 76 17.56 -20.27 17.55
CA LYS A 76 16.83 -18.99 17.72
C LYS A 76 15.33 -19.17 17.44
N VAL A 77 14.63 -19.86 18.33
CA VAL A 77 13.22 -20.24 18.15
C VAL A 77 12.29 -19.05 17.93
N GLU A 78 12.46 -17.95 18.67
CA GLU A 78 11.61 -16.76 18.48
C GLU A 78 11.84 -16.07 17.13
N LEU A 79 13.10 -15.89 16.74
CA LEU A 79 13.44 -15.34 15.43
C LEU A 79 12.88 -16.23 14.32
N LEU A 80 13.00 -17.55 14.43
CA LEU A 80 12.46 -18.50 13.47
C LEU A 80 10.94 -18.36 13.34
N ARG A 81 10.23 -18.27 14.47
CA ARG A 81 8.78 -18.11 14.53
C ARG A 81 8.33 -16.80 13.85
N PHE A 82 8.89 -15.66 14.25
CA PHE A 82 8.45 -14.36 13.72
C PHE A 82 8.90 -14.13 12.28
N THR A 83 10.03 -14.71 11.86
CA THR A 83 10.43 -14.72 10.45
C THR A 83 9.44 -15.52 9.61
N GLY A 84 8.95 -16.66 10.12
CA GLY A 84 7.89 -17.42 9.47
C GLY A 84 6.64 -16.58 9.23
N LEU A 85 6.17 -15.87 10.25
CA LEU A 85 5.02 -14.97 10.12
C LEU A 85 5.23 -13.87 9.07
N LEU A 86 6.42 -13.27 9.03
CA LEU A 86 6.77 -12.27 8.01
C LEU A 86 6.72 -12.87 6.60
N VAL A 87 7.35 -14.02 6.40
CA VAL A 87 7.41 -14.67 5.09
C VAL A 87 6.03 -15.15 4.63
N GLU A 88 5.25 -15.75 5.51
CA GLU A 88 3.89 -16.24 5.22
C GLU A 88 2.92 -15.10 4.88
N ALA A 89 3.00 -13.98 5.59
CA ALA A 89 2.13 -12.82 5.36
C ALA A 89 2.49 -12.04 4.08
N SER A 90 3.68 -12.24 3.54
CA SER A 90 4.30 -11.37 2.54
C SER A 90 3.41 -11.11 1.31
N GLU A 91 2.80 -12.14 0.74
CA GLU A 91 1.94 -12.01 -0.45
C GLU A 91 0.79 -11.03 -0.19
N SER A 92 0.07 -11.24 0.91
CA SER A 92 -1.08 -10.43 1.30
C SER A 92 -0.68 -9.00 1.64
N VAL A 93 0.46 -8.82 2.31
CA VAL A 93 1.00 -7.51 2.71
C VAL A 93 1.40 -6.70 1.49
N ILE A 94 2.15 -7.31 0.58
CA ILE A 94 2.59 -6.69 -0.67
C ILE A 94 1.39 -6.30 -1.51
N SER A 95 0.43 -7.21 -1.69
CA SER A 95 -0.78 -6.95 -2.48
C SER A 95 -1.61 -5.79 -1.93
N ASP A 96 -1.90 -5.81 -0.62
CA ASP A 96 -2.67 -4.74 0.02
C ASP A 96 -1.95 -3.39 0.00
N SER A 97 -0.62 -3.39 0.17
CA SER A 97 0.19 -2.16 0.13
C SER A 97 0.41 -1.61 -1.27
N ALA A 98 0.67 -2.47 -2.27
CA ALA A 98 0.89 -2.04 -3.65
C ALA A 98 -0.39 -1.43 -4.25
N LEU A 99 -1.56 -1.98 -3.90
CA LEU A 99 -2.86 -1.45 -4.31
C LEU A 99 -3.31 -0.22 -3.50
N GLY A 100 -2.49 0.27 -2.57
CA GLY A 100 -2.78 1.43 -1.75
C GLY A 100 -3.94 1.24 -0.76
N LYS A 101 -4.34 0.00 -0.47
CA LYS A 101 -5.47 -0.31 0.44
C LYS A 101 -5.08 -0.13 1.89
N LYS A 102 -3.87 -0.55 2.25
CA LYS A 102 -3.33 -0.52 3.62
C LYS A 102 -1.83 -0.26 3.57
N SER A 103 -1.28 0.44 4.57
CA SER A 103 0.18 0.43 4.77
C SER A 103 0.69 -0.97 5.14
N VAL A 104 1.99 -1.23 4.99
CA VAL A 104 2.59 -2.55 5.27
C VAL A 104 2.26 -3.03 6.68
N GLN A 105 2.41 -2.16 7.68
CA GLN A 105 2.12 -2.49 9.07
C GLN A 105 0.63 -2.80 9.30
N GLN A 106 -0.26 -2.05 8.66
CA GLN A 106 -1.71 -2.31 8.73
C GLN A 106 -2.09 -3.61 8.02
N ALA A 107 -1.49 -3.89 6.87
CA ALA A 107 -1.70 -5.13 6.13
C ALA A 107 -1.18 -6.33 6.92
N PHE A 108 -0.01 -6.21 7.54
CA PHE A 108 0.57 -7.27 8.36
C PHE A 108 -0.26 -7.53 9.63
N LYS A 109 -0.68 -6.46 10.33
CA LYS A 109 -1.60 -6.56 11.47
C LYS A 109 -2.91 -7.23 11.05
N HIS A 110 -3.46 -6.86 9.90
CA HIS A 110 -4.67 -7.46 9.36
C HIS A 110 -4.45 -8.94 9.01
N HIS A 111 -3.30 -9.32 8.47
CA HIS A 111 -2.98 -10.71 8.19
C HIS A 111 -2.92 -11.53 9.48
N ILE A 112 -2.13 -11.08 10.46
CA ILE A 112 -1.99 -11.77 11.75
C ILE A 112 -3.34 -11.99 12.41
N ALA A 113 -4.17 -10.95 12.47
CA ALA A 113 -5.47 -11.01 13.15
C ALA A 113 -6.46 -12.00 12.52
N ASN A 114 -6.34 -12.30 11.23
CA ASN A 114 -7.31 -13.12 10.50
C ASN A 114 -6.81 -14.53 10.17
N TYR A 115 -5.50 -14.73 10.07
CA TYR A 115 -4.93 -15.98 9.52
C TYR A 115 -3.98 -16.69 10.47
N THR A 116 -3.68 -16.10 11.63
CA THR A 116 -2.71 -16.66 12.57
C THR A 116 -3.27 -16.67 13.99
N PRO A 117 -2.86 -17.62 14.84
CA PRO A 117 -3.27 -17.64 16.25
C PRO A 117 -2.47 -16.66 17.13
N PHE A 118 -1.53 -15.91 16.55
CA PHE A 118 -0.62 -15.03 17.30
C PHE A 118 -1.19 -13.62 17.44
N ALA A 119 -0.86 -12.94 18.55
CA ALA A 119 -1.20 -11.53 18.71
C ALA A 119 -0.19 -10.67 17.95
N PHE A 120 -0.66 -9.59 17.31
CA PHE A 120 0.22 -8.64 16.64
C PHE A 120 1.17 -7.95 17.65
N GLU A 121 0.70 -7.77 18.88
CA GLU A 121 1.47 -7.21 19.99
C GLU A 121 2.72 -8.06 20.30
N ASP A 122 2.65 -9.39 20.18
CA ASP A 122 3.80 -10.28 20.41
C ASP A 122 4.90 -10.03 19.37
N PHE A 123 4.51 -9.91 18.10
CA PHE A 123 5.44 -9.56 17.02
C PHE A 123 6.03 -8.16 17.23
N ASN A 124 5.21 -7.19 17.62
CA ASN A 124 5.68 -5.82 17.81
C ASN A 124 6.69 -5.75 18.98
N ASN A 125 6.44 -6.46 20.06
CA ASN A 125 7.36 -6.57 21.19
C ASN A 125 8.68 -7.23 20.77
N PHE A 126 8.62 -8.29 19.96
CA PHE A 126 9.80 -8.93 19.38
C PHE A 126 10.63 -7.94 18.55
N ILE A 127 10.01 -7.23 17.60
CA ILE A 127 10.73 -6.24 16.77
C ILE A 127 11.36 -5.14 17.62
N LEU A 128 10.74 -4.71 18.73
CA LEU A 128 11.31 -3.69 19.61
C LEU A 128 12.61 -4.14 20.32
N GLN A 129 12.79 -5.45 20.51
CA GLN A 129 13.99 -6.04 21.12
C GLN A 129 15.10 -6.35 20.10
N GLU A 130 14.76 -6.34 18.81
CA GLU A 130 15.69 -6.61 17.71
C GLU A 130 16.67 -5.45 17.44
N SER A 131 17.65 -5.73 16.56
CA SER A 131 18.66 -4.77 16.16
C SER A 131 18.06 -3.44 15.66
N ALA A 132 18.81 -2.33 15.85
CA ALA A 132 18.37 -1.01 15.39
C ALA A 132 18.05 -0.98 13.89
N GLN A 133 18.78 -1.76 13.09
CA GLN A 133 18.55 -1.91 11.65
C GLN A 133 17.18 -2.53 11.36
N LYS A 134 16.82 -3.65 11.99
CA LYS A 134 15.51 -4.31 11.80
C LYS A 134 14.35 -3.42 12.24
N ARG A 135 14.51 -2.71 13.36
CA ARG A 135 13.53 -1.72 13.82
C ARG A 135 13.33 -0.58 12.82
N GLN A 136 14.43 -0.09 12.24
CA GLN A 136 14.35 0.93 11.20
C GLN A 136 13.64 0.43 9.94
N LEU A 137 13.95 -0.79 9.48
CA LEU A 137 13.29 -1.42 8.34
C LEU A 137 11.78 -1.56 8.56
N TRP A 138 11.36 -2.00 9.75
CA TRP A 138 9.95 -2.07 10.14
C TRP A 138 9.26 -0.70 10.16
N THR A 139 9.94 0.33 10.69
CA THR A 139 9.37 1.68 10.85
C THR A 139 9.17 2.40 9.52
N LYS A 140 9.99 2.09 8.50
CA LYS A 140 9.88 2.67 7.15
C LYS A 140 8.56 2.35 6.43
N ASN A 141 7.85 1.30 6.85
CA ASN A 141 6.46 1.00 6.45
C ASN A 141 6.20 0.99 4.92
N ASN A 142 7.15 0.46 4.15
CA ASN A 142 7.03 0.29 2.69
C ASN A 142 7.48 -1.12 2.28
N ILE A 143 7.02 -1.56 1.11
CA ILE A 143 7.23 -2.94 0.61
C ILE A 143 8.71 -3.31 0.55
N HIS A 144 9.56 -2.41 0.04
CA HIS A 144 10.98 -2.68 -0.09
C HIS A 144 11.64 -2.93 1.28
N SER A 145 11.35 -2.07 2.27
CA SER A 145 11.91 -2.21 3.62
C SER A 145 11.38 -3.45 4.35
N TYR A 146 10.16 -3.89 4.01
CA TYR A 146 9.57 -5.11 4.52
C TYR A 146 10.25 -6.38 3.96
N LEU A 147 10.52 -6.41 2.65
CA LEU A 147 11.29 -7.49 2.03
C LEU A 147 12.72 -7.55 2.59
N ASP A 148 13.37 -6.40 2.77
CA ASP A 148 14.69 -6.31 3.40
C ASP A 148 14.67 -6.81 4.85
N LEU A 149 13.59 -6.54 5.60
CA LEU A 149 13.40 -7.07 6.95
C LEU A 149 13.31 -8.60 6.93
N CYS A 150 12.50 -9.18 6.03
CA CYS A 150 12.40 -10.63 5.85
C CYS A 150 13.77 -11.23 5.54
N LYS A 151 14.50 -10.62 4.59
CA LYS A 151 15.85 -11.05 4.20
C LYS A 151 16.83 -11.01 5.36
N SER A 152 16.88 -9.89 6.10
CA SER A 152 17.78 -9.73 7.25
C SER A 152 17.50 -10.76 8.35
N CYS A 153 16.22 -11.07 8.62
CA CYS A 153 15.86 -12.10 9.59
C CYS A 153 16.27 -13.50 9.13
N ILE A 154 16.08 -13.83 7.85
CA ILE A 154 16.51 -15.12 7.27
C ILE A 154 18.04 -15.25 7.32
N GLU A 155 18.80 -14.22 6.94
CA GLU A 155 20.28 -14.23 6.99
C GLU A 155 20.80 -14.45 8.40
N GLU A 156 20.15 -13.86 9.40
CA GLU A 156 20.50 -14.08 10.80
C GLU A 156 20.20 -15.52 11.26
N LEU A 157 19.14 -16.15 10.74
CA LEU A 157 18.87 -17.55 11.01
C LEU A 157 19.85 -18.48 10.31
N GLU A 158 20.20 -18.20 9.05
CA GLU A 158 21.20 -18.95 8.27
C GLU A 158 22.58 -18.92 8.93
N SER A 159 22.98 -17.80 9.51
CA SER A 159 24.24 -17.67 10.25
C SER A 159 24.26 -18.30 11.64
N ALA A 160 23.09 -18.71 12.15
CA ALA A 160 22.94 -19.35 13.46
C ALA A 160 22.86 -20.89 13.39
N ILE A 161 22.91 -21.46 12.18
CA ILE A 161 22.93 -22.91 11.90
C ILE A 161 24.39 -23.33 11.65
#